data_AF-A0A2G9T4Y6-F1
#
_entry.id   AF-A0A2G9T4Y6-F1
#
_cell.length_a   1.000
_cell.length_b   1.000
_cell.length_c   1.000
_cell.angle_alpha   90.00
_cell.angle_beta   90.00
_cell.angle_gamma   90.00
#
_symmetry.space_group_name_H-M   'P 1'
#
loop_
_entity.id
_entity.type
_entity.pdbx_description
1 polymer ?
#
loop_
_entity_poly.entity_id
_entity_poly.type
_entity_poly.pdbx_seq_one_letter_code
_entity_poly.pdbx_strand_id
1 'polypeptide(L)' 'YTSGEMLTGELKKLAIDEVTKVIVDMQERRKKVTDETLDDFLKIRPLKYR' A
#
# COMPACT_ATOMS: atom_id res chain seq x y z
N TYR A 1 -12.97 -14.89 -15.92
CA TYR A 1 -12.04 -14.71 -17.06
C TYR A 1 -11.88 -16.01 -17.85
N THR A 2 -11.61 -17.15 -17.22
CA THR A 2 -11.60 -18.49 -17.86
C THR A 2 -12.96 -18.93 -18.42
N SER A 3 -14.08 -18.39 -17.90
CA SER A 3 -15.44 -18.59 -18.42
C SER A 3 -15.81 -17.69 -19.62
N GLY A 4 -14.96 -16.74 -20.01
CA GLY A 4 -15.23 -15.81 -21.12
C GLY A 4 -16.26 -14.70 -20.84
N GLU A 5 -16.88 -14.69 -19.66
CA GLU A 5 -17.96 -13.75 -19.30
C GLU A 5 -17.51 -12.31 -18.99
N MET A 6 -16.21 -12.05 -18.93
CA MET A 6 -15.66 -10.75 -18.55
C MET A 6 -14.77 -10.22 -19.68
N LEU A 7 -15.04 -8.99 -20.13
CA LEU A 7 -14.24 -8.35 -21.16
C LEU A 7 -12.88 -7.94 -20.59
N THR A 8 -11.85 -7.96 -21.44
CA THR A 8 -10.48 -7.58 -21.05
C THR A 8 -10.37 -6.14 -20.52
N GLY A 9 -11.27 -5.25 -20.96
CA GLY A 9 -11.38 -3.89 -20.46
C GLY A 9 -11.92 -3.80 -19.03
N GLU A 10 -12.88 -4.64 -18.67
CA GLU A 10 -13.47 -4.68 -17.33
C GLU A 10 -12.48 -5.25 -16.31
N LEU A 11 -11.73 -6.28 -16.70
CA LEU A 11 -10.65 -6.83 -15.86
C LEU A 11 -9.56 -5.78 -15.59
N LYS A 12 -9.14 -5.04 -16.61
CA LYS A 12 -8.16 -3.95 -16.44
C LYS A 12 -8.68 -2.85 -15.54
N LYS A 13 -9.96 -2.50 -15.65
CA LYS A 13 -10.57 -1.49 -14.76
C LYS A 13 -10.54 -1.93 -13.31
N LEU A 14 -10.96 -3.17 -13.01
CA LEU A 14 -10.92 -3.73 -11.66
C LEU A 14 -9.48 -3.78 -11.10
N ALA A 15 -8.52 -4.17 -11.93
CA ALA A 15 -7.12 -4.17 -11.53
C ALA A 15 -6.60 -2.76 -11.23
N ILE A 16 -6.97 -1.76 -12.04
CA ILE A 16 -6.59 -0.36 -11.80
C ILE A 16 -7.22 0.12 -10.50
N ASP A 17 -8.51 -0.11 -10.29
CA ASP A 17 -9.22 0.35 -9.09
C ASP A 17 -8.58 -0.20 -7.80
N GLU A 18 -8.27 -1.50 -7.78
CA GLU A 18 -7.66 -2.14 -6.61
C GLU A 18 -6.21 -1.66 -6.38
N VAL A 19 -5.40 -1.57 -7.44
CA VAL A 19 -4.02 -1.11 -7.33
C VAL A 19 -3.96 0.36 -6.91
N THR A 20 -4.81 1.21 -7.49
CA THR A 20 -4.90 2.63 -7.13
C THR A 20 -5.26 2.80 -5.66
N LYS A 21 -6.22 2.03 -5.13
CA LYS A 21 -6.59 2.06 -3.72
C LYS A 21 -5.39 1.77 -2.81
N VAL A 22 -4.66 0.69 -3.07
CA VAL A 22 -3.48 0.31 -2.27
C VAL A 22 -2.40 1.39 -2.33
N ILE A 23 -2.16 1.97 -3.50
CA ILE A 23 -1.15 3.02 -3.68
C ILE A 23 -1.53 4.29 -2.94
N VAL A 24 -2.79 4.73 -3.03
CA VAL A 24 -3.28 5.94 -2.35
C VAL A 24 -3.15 5.79 -0.84
N ASP A 25 -3.62 4.68 -0.28
CA ASP A 25 -3.51 4.39 1.15
C ASP A 25 -2.04 4.40 1.63
N MET A 26 -1.13 3.86 0.81
CA MET A 26 0.29 3.84 1.11
C MET A 26 0.92 5.23 1.03
N GLN A 27 0.53 6.05 0.05
CA GLN A 27 0.96 7.44 -0.07
C GLN A 27 0.48 8.29 1.11
N GLU A 28 -0.76 8.10 1.56
CA GLU A 28 -1.31 8.79 2.74
C GLU A 28 -0.54 8.42 4.02
N ARG A 29 -0.24 7.13 4.22
CA ARG A 29 0.60 6.69 5.35
C ARG A 29 2.01 7.28 5.25
N ARG A 30 2.60 7.33 4.05
CA ARG A 30 3.93 7.93 3.84
C ARG A 30 3.97 9.41 4.18
N LYS A 31 2.90 10.18 3.88
CA LYS A 31 2.81 11.60 4.26
C LYS A 31 2.82 11.82 5.77
N LYS A 32 2.40 10.82 6.56
CA LYS A 32 2.39 10.88 8.02
C LYS A 32 3.73 10.50 8.66
N VAL A 33 4.72 10.09 7.86
CA VAL A 33 6.08 9.79 8.34
C VAL A 33 6.81 11.12 8.52
N THR A 34 7.13 11.46 9.77
CA THR A 34 7.92 12.65 10.15
C THR A 34 9.37 12.27 10.43
N ASP A 35 10.26 13.25 10.45
CA ASP A 35 11.68 13.03 10.76
C ASP A 35 11.87 12.43 12.16
N GLU A 36 11.02 12.80 13.13
CA GLU A 36 10.99 12.19 14.46
C GLU A 36 10.67 10.69 14.41
N THR A 37 9.71 10.28 13.58
CA THR A 37 9.42 8.85 13.39
C THR A 37 10.61 8.13 12.76
N LEU A 38 11.25 8.73 11.75
CA LEU A 38 12.44 8.15 11.13
C LEU A 38 13.56 7.97 12.14
N ASP A 39 13.86 8.99 12.94
CA ASP A 39 14.87 8.92 13.99
C ASP A 39 14.56 7.82 15.00
N ASP A 40 13.31 7.67 15.42
CA ASP A 40 12.91 6.64 16.38
C ASP A 40 12.94 5.20 15.82
N PHE A 41 12.77 5.05 14.51
CA PHE A 41 12.94 3.77 13.80
C PHE A 41 14.42 3.46 13.49
N LEU A 42 15.26 4.48 13.29
CA LEU A 42 16.68 4.33 12.97
C LEU A 42 17.59 4.25 14.21
N LYS A 43 17.14 4.73 15.38
CA LYS A 43 17.86 4.62 16.65
C LYS A 43 18.06 3.16 17.04
N ILE A 44 19.29 2.82 17.44
CA ILE A 44 19.60 1.53 18.07
C ILE A 44 18.89 1.48 19.42
N ARG A 45 17.81 0.70 19.50
CA ARG A 45 16.98 0.56 20.69
C ARG A 45 16.56 -0.90 20.89
N PRO A 46 16.37 -1.37 22.13
CA PRO A 46 15.79 -2.68 22.38
C PRO A 46 14.34 -2.67 21.84
N LEU A 47 14.05 -3.55 20.89
CA LEU A 47 12.71 -3.74 20.37
C LEU A 47 11.89 -4.52 21.39
N LYS A 48 10.63 -4.12 21.61
CA LYS A 48 9.66 -4.93 22.36
C LYS A 48 9.19 -6.07 21.47
N TYR A 49 10.01 -7.11 21.34
CA TYR A 49 9.53 -8.43 20.96
C TYR A 49 9.18 -9.19 22.24
N ARG A 50 8.04 -9.89 22.22
CA ARG A 50 7.61 -10.78 23.30
C ARG A 50 7.88 -12.21 22.88
#